data_AF-A0AAW2SJJ2-F1
#
_entry.id   AF-A0AAW2SJJ2-F1
#
_cell.length_a   1.000
_cell.length_b   1.000
_cell.length_c   1.000
_cell.angle_alpha   90.00
_cell.angle_beta   90.00
_cell.angle_gamma   90.00
#
_symmetry.space_group_name_H-M   'P 1'
#
loop_
_entity.id
_entity.type
_entity.pdbx_description
1 polymer ?
#
loop_
_entity_poly.entity_id
_entity_poly.type
_entity_poly.pdbx_seq_one_letter_code
_entity_poly.pdbx_strand_id
1 'polypeptide(L)' 'MALIGEQFDEADEICGVVASVRQRQDKLSLWTKTAANEAAQMGIGRKWKEIIDVTDKISYSFHDDSRRERSAKSRYNV' A
#
# COMPACT_ATOMS: atom_id res chain seq x y z
N MET A 1 -3.28 13.87 -5.00
CA MET A 1 -1.98 14.27 -5.59
C MET A 1 -0.78 13.89 -4.72
N ALA A 2 -0.96 13.15 -3.62
CA ALA A 2 0.09 12.93 -2.62
C ALA A 2 1.40 12.31 -3.14
N LEU A 3 1.33 11.44 -4.17
CA LEU A 3 2.55 10.85 -4.76
C LEU A 3 3.38 11.89 -5.52
N ILE A 4 2.75 12.66 -6.41
CA ILE A 4 3.44 13.70 -7.21
C ILE A 4 3.83 14.90 -6.33
N GLY A 5 3.05 15.17 -5.29
CA GLY A 5 3.33 16.23 -4.32
C GLY A 5 4.26 15.81 -3.18
N GLU A 6 4.88 14.62 -3.26
CA GLU A 6 5.87 14.12 -2.30
C GLU A 6 5.43 14.22 -0.83
N GLN A 7 4.17 13.87 -0.53
CA GLN A 7 3.57 14.03 0.81
C GLN A 7 3.86 12.87 1.77
N PHE A 8 4.67 11.90 1.36
CA PHE A 8 5.12 10.79 2.19
C PHE A 8 6.52 11.11 2.73
N ASP A 9 6.75 10.88 4.02
CA ASP A 9 8.07 11.04 4.62
C ASP A 9 9.08 10.07 4.00
N GLU A 10 8.63 8.85 3.67
CA GLU A 10 9.40 7.83 2.97
C GLU A 10 9.17 7.85 1.43
N ALA A 11 9.21 9.02 0.79
CA ALA A 11 8.93 9.14 -0.65
C ALA A 11 9.79 8.23 -1.55
N ASP A 12 11.06 7.98 -1.19
CA ASP A 12 11.94 7.03 -1.89
C ASP A 12 11.32 5.62 -1.95
N GLU A 13 10.67 5.19 -0.87
CA GLU A 13 10.09 3.86 -0.80
C GLU A 13 8.88 3.69 -1.73
N ILE A 14 8.29 4.78 -2.24
CA ILE A 14 7.10 4.73 -3.09
C ILE A 14 7.48 4.43 -4.55
N CYS A 15 6.98 3.33 -5.09
CA CYS A 15 7.11 2.97 -6.50
C CYS A 15 5.99 3.58 -7.35
N GLY A 16 4.79 3.70 -6.79
CA GLY A 16 3.62 4.18 -7.51
C GLY A 16 2.30 3.67 -6.94
N VAL A 17 1.21 4.10 -7.55
CA VAL A 17 -0.16 3.70 -7.19
C VAL A 17 -0.86 3.10 -8.40
N VAL A 18 -1.64 2.04 -8.16
CA VAL A 18 -2.41 1.33 -9.19
C VAL A 18 -3.88 1.33 -8.80
N ALA A 19 -4.72 1.84 -9.69
CA ALA A 19 -6.18 1.68 -9.61
C ALA A 19 -6.61 0.45 -10.41
N SER A 20 -7.25 -0.49 -9.75
CA SER A 20 -7.75 -1.74 -10.31
C SER A 20 -9.27 -1.75 -10.32
N VAL A 21 -9.86 -1.45 -11.47
CA VAL A 21 -11.31 -1.50 -11.66
C VAL A 21 -11.78 -2.95 -11.77
N ARG A 22 -12.82 -3.34 -11.02
CA ARG A 22 -13.34 -4.72 -10.99
C ARG A 22 -14.87 -4.73 -10.93
N GLN A 23 -15.48 -5.84 -11.31
CA GLN A 23 -16.94 -5.98 -11.35
C GLN A 23 -17.61 -5.81 -9.97
N ARG A 24 -16.97 -6.26 -8.88
CA ARG A 24 -17.54 -6.23 -7.52
C ARG A 24 -17.08 -5.02 -6.70
N GLN A 25 -15.77 -4.76 -6.69
CA GLN A 25 -15.18 -3.72 -5.86
C GLN A 25 -13.85 -3.27 -6.46
N ASP A 26 -13.72 -1.98 -6.67
CA ASP A 26 -12.48 -1.38 -7.12
C ASP A 26 -11.42 -1.43 -6.02
N LYS A 27 -10.17 -1.62 -6.43
CA LYS A 27 -9.04 -1.70 -5.52
C LYS A 27 -8.01 -0.64 -5.87
N LEU A 28 -7.62 0.17 -4.88
CA LEU A 28 -6.46 1.04 -4.96
C LEU A 28 -5.28 0.35 -4.27
N SER A 29 -4.12 0.31 -4.90
CA SER A 29 -2.90 -0.33 -4.35
C SER A 29 -1.72 0.61 -4.45
N LEU A 30 -1.06 0.87 -3.33
CA LEU A 30 0.21 1.57 -3.26
C LEU A 30 1.34 0.54 -3.27
N TRP A 31 2.31 0.69 -4.16
CA TRP A 31 3.46 -0.22 -4.27
C TRP A 31 4.70 0.44 -3.67
N THR A 32 5.43 -0.34 -2.88
CA THR A 32 6.66 0.10 -2.21
C THR A 32 7.85 -0.78 -2.55
N LYS A 33 9.07 -0.25 -2.41
CA LYS A 33 10.31 -0.95 -2.78
C LYS A 33 10.69 -2.03 -1.77
N THR A 34 10.76 -1.68 -0.49
CA THR A 34 11.39 -2.52 0.53
C THR A 34 10.38 -3.11 1.50
N ALA A 35 9.72 -4.19 1.08
CA ALA A 35 8.67 -4.84 1.85
C ALA A 35 9.08 -5.27 3.28
N ALA A 36 10.34 -5.66 3.48
CA ALA A 36 10.85 -6.12 4.78
C ALA A 36 11.07 -4.98 5.80
N ASN A 37 11.06 -3.71 5.37
CA ASN A 37 11.22 -2.57 6.28
C ASN A 37 9.88 -2.23 6.95
N GLU A 38 9.53 -2.99 7.99
CA GLU A 38 8.25 -2.86 8.70
C GLU A 38 7.99 -1.43 9.19
N ALA A 39 8.99 -0.75 9.75
CA ALA A 39 8.82 0.61 10.26
C ALA A 39 8.36 1.58 9.16
N ALA A 40 9.02 1.53 7.99
CA ALA A 40 8.63 2.33 6.83
C ALA A 40 7.25 1.92 6.30
N GLN A 41 6.96 0.62 6.17
CA GLN A 41 5.64 0.17 5.66
C GLN A 41 4.49 0.61 6.58
N MET A 42 4.69 0.58 7.89
CA MET A 42 3.70 1.03 8.86
C MET A 42 3.53 2.57 8.83
N GLY A 43 4.62 3.33 8.65
CA GLY A 43 4.58 4.78 8.45
C GLY A 43 3.80 5.18 7.20
N ILE A 44 4.20 4.63 6.05
CA ILE A 44 3.55 4.81 4.75
C ILE A 44 2.07 4.43 4.83
N GLY A 45 1.74 3.29 5.44
CA GLY A 45 0.36 2.83 5.56
C GLY A 45 -0.52 3.78 6.38
N ARG A 46 -0.01 4.32 7.50
CA ARG A 46 -0.75 5.32 8.30
C ARG A 46 -0.96 6.59 7.50
N LYS A 47 0.11 7.10 6.89
CA LYS A 47 0.04 8.32 6.06
C LYS A 47 -0.92 8.14 4.90
N TRP A 48 -0.93 6.97 4.28
CA TRP A 48 -1.85 6.63 3.21
C TRP A 48 -3.30 6.74 3.67
N LYS A 49 -3.66 6.14 4.81
CA LYS A 49 -5.02 6.24 5.39
C LYS A 49 -5.45 7.68 5.64
N GLU A 50 -4.54 8.52 6.14
CA GLU A 50 -4.80 9.97 6.31
C GLU A 50 -5.08 10.66 4.98
N ILE A 51 -4.29 10.35 3.93
CA ILE A 51 -4.43 10.98 2.61
C ILE A 51 -5.75 10.60 1.92
N ILE A 52 -6.15 9.33 2.02
CA ILE A 52 -7.37 8.82 1.37
C ILE A 52 -8.62 8.92 2.27
N ASP A 53 -8.43 9.40 3.51
CA ASP A 53 -9.47 9.60 4.51
C ASP A 53 -10.32 8.34 4.79
N VAL A 54 -9.65 7.23 5.14
CA VAL A 54 -10.31 5.97 5.50
C VAL A 54 -9.95 5.49 6.90
N THR A 55 -10.95 4.98 7.60
CA THR A 55 -10.79 4.39 8.94
C THR A 55 -10.62 2.87 8.90
N ASP A 56 -11.06 2.23 7.81
CA ASP A 56 -10.96 0.79 7.60
C ASP A 56 -9.52 0.27 7.67
N LYS A 57 -9.37 -0.99 8.07
CA LYS A 57 -8.07 -1.65 8.07
C LYS A 57 -7.57 -1.82 6.65
N ILE A 58 -6.33 -1.43 6.40
CA ILE A 58 -5.64 -1.76 5.15
C ILE A 58 -4.62 -2.87 5.40
N SER A 59 -4.38 -3.68 4.37
CA SER A 59 -3.44 -4.80 4.42
C SER A 59 -2.27 -4.55 3.50
N TYR A 60 -1.08 -4.95 3.94
CA TYR A 60 0.14 -4.94 3.16
C TYR A 60 0.55 -6.37 2.85
N SER A 61 0.81 -6.68 1.58
CA SER A 61 1.24 -8.01 1.13
C SER A 61 2.50 -7.92 0.31
N PHE A 62 3.40 -8.89 0.49
CA PHE A 62 4.66 -8.92 -0.25
C PHE A 62 4.37 -9.29 -1.71
N HIS A 63 5.16 -8.72 -2.62
CA HIS A 63 5.02 -9.00 -4.05
C HIS A 63 5.24 -10.49 -4.35
N ASP A 64 6.24 -11.13 -3.72
CA ASP A 64 6.54 -12.54 -3.93
C ASP A 64 5.42 -13.48 -3.44
N ASP A 65 4.80 -13.17 -2.31
CA ASP A 65 3.67 -13.93 -1.78
C ASP A 65 2.45 -13.80 -2.71
N SER A 66 2.18 -12.58 -3.16
CA SER A 66 1.05 -12.28 -4.06
C SER A 66 1.20 -12.89 -5.46
N ARG A 67 2.43 -13.24 -5.87
CA ARG A 67 2.70 -13.95 -7.13
C ARG A 67 2.46 -15.46 -7.03
N ARG A 68 2.67 -16.03 -5.84
CA ARG A 68 2.60 -17.48 -5.61
C ARG A 68 1.19 -17.93 -5.26
N GLU A 69 0.46 -17.12 -4.53
CA GLU A 69 -0.88 -17.44 -4.04
C GLU A 69 -1.95 -16.61 -4.75
N ARG A 70 -3.10 -17.22 -5.05
CA ARG A 70 -4.26 -16.48 -5.59
C ARG A 70 -4.87 -15.52 -4.55
N SER A 71 -4.59 -15.76 -3.26
CA SER A 71 -5.01 -14.91 -2.15
C SER A 71 -3.79 -14.20 -1.59
N ALA A 72 -3.83 -12.88 -1.52
CA ALA A 72 -2.75 -12.12 -0.91
C ALA A 72 -2.74 -12.39 0.60
N LYS A 73 -1.64 -12.96 1.11
CA LYS A 73 -1.41 -13.08 2.54
C LYS A 73 -0.99 -11.73 3.10
N SER A 74 -1.80 -11.16 4.00
CA SER A 74 -1.44 -9.91 4.68
C SER A 74 -0.27 -10.16 5.63
N ARG A 75 0.78 -9.36 5.50
CA ARG A 75 1.96 -9.35 6.37
C ARG A 75 1.84 -8.30 7.46
N TYR A 76 1.36 -7.11 7.10
CA TYR A 76 1.13 -6.00 8.02
C TYR A 76 -0.28 -5.46 7.85
N ASN A 77 -0.85 -4.93 8.93
CA ASN A 77 -2.17 -4.29 8.91
C ASN A 77 -2.09 -2.94 9.61
N VAL A 78 -2.75 -1.94 9.04
CA VAL A 78 -2.80 -0.55 9.53
C VAL A 78 -4.22 -0.05 9.70
#